data_AF-A0A2T0R0N0-F1
#
_entry.id   AF-A0A2T0R0N0-F1
#
_cell.length_a   1.000
_cell.length_b   1.000
_cell.length_c   1.000
_cell.angle_alpha   90.00
_cell.angle_beta   90.00
_cell.angle_gamma   90.00
#
_symmetry.space_group_name_H-M   'P 1'
#
loop_
_entity.id
_entity.type
_entity.pdbx_description
1 polymer ?
#
loop_
_entity_poly.entity_id
_entity_poly.type
_entity_poly.pdbx_seq_one_letter_code
_entity_poly.pdbx_strand_id
1 'polypeptide(L)' 'MTQTQALEQWWSSLDDRARRDALEVEPGDFLSEALALDLQLYGVHVPDVAVAFDLDGDLRRVVVHVQPRTLTDFLTGVR' A
#
# COMPACT_ATOMS: atom_id res chain seq x y z
N MET A 1 17.71 4.92 -5.43
CA MET A 1 17.02 3.63 -5.46
C MET A 1 15.77 3.78 -6.30
N THR A 2 15.51 2.90 -7.26
CA THR A 2 14.26 2.92 -8.04
C THR A 2 13.12 2.33 -7.21
N GLN A 3 11.86 2.64 -7.54
CA GLN A 3 10.73 2.02 -6.84
C GLN A 3 10.71 0.49 -6.98
N THR A 4 11.10 -0.03 -8.14
CA THR A 4 11.21 -1.48 -8.35
C THR A 4 12.23 -2.12 -7.42
N GLN A 5 13.41 -1.51 -7.28
CA GLN A 5 14.44 -2.00 -6.34
C GLN A 5 13.96 -1.95 -4.88
N ALA A 6 13.22 -0.91 -4.51
CA ALA A 6 12.61 -0.80 -3.19
C ALA A 6 11.59 -1.91 -2.93
N LEU A 7 10.74 -2.21 -3.92
CA LEU A 7 9.76 -3.31 -3.86
C LEU A 7 10.43 -4.68 -3.79
N GLU A 8 11.50 -4.91 -4.55
CA GLU A 8 12.26 -6.16 -4.48
C GLU A 8 12.89 -6.36 -3.08
N GLN A 9 13.47 -5.30 -2.51
CA GLN A 9 14.04 -5.34 -1.16
C GLN A 9 12.97 -5.59 -0.11
N TRP A 10 11.86 -4.87 -0.18
CA TRP A 10 10.69 -5.08 0.68
C TRP A 10 10.18 -6.53 0.57
N TRP A 11 9.92 -7.02 -0.63
CA TRP A 11 9.45 -8.39 -0.84
C TRP A 11 10.41 -9.46 -0.31
N SER A 12 11.71 -9.21 -0.42
CA SER A 12 12.75 -10.11 0.08
C SER A 12 12.82 -10.15 1.62
N SER A 13 12.41 -9.09 2.30
CA SER A 13 12.43 -9.01 3.77
C SER A 13 11.19 -9.62 4.44
N LEU A 14 10.09 -9.77 3.69
CA LEU A 14 8.86 -10.39 4.18
C LEU A 14 9.06 -11.89 4.48
N ASP A 15 8.47 -12.33 5.59
CA ASP A 15 8.27 -13.76 5.85
C ASP A 15 7.11 -14.33 5.02
N ASP A 16 6.93 -15.65 5.07
CA ASP A 16 5.90 -16.33 4.27
C ASP A 16 4.47 -15.90 4.63
N ARG A 17 4.22 -15.46 5.87
CA ARG A 17 2.92 -14.95 6.27
C ARG A 17 2.68 -13.59 5.65
N ALA A 18 3.61 -12.65 5.83
CA ALA A 18 3.49 -11.31 5.30
C ALA A 18 3.41 -11.29 3.77
N ARG A 19 4.09 -12.22 3.08
CA ARG A 19 3.92 -12.40 1.62
C ARG A 19 2.51 -12.82 1.24
N ARG A 20 1.90 -13.75 1.99
CA ARG A 20 0.50 -14.14 1.74
C ARG A 20 -0.44 -12.96 1.97
N ASP A 21 -0.30 -12.28 3.09
CA ASP A 21 -1.12 -11.12 3.44
C ASP A 21 -0.99 -10.01 2.37
N ALA A 22 0.22 -9.77 1.84
CA ALA A 22 0.46 -8.83 0.74
C ALA A 22 -0.17 -9.27 -0.59
N LEU A 23 -0.22 -10.58 -0.86
CA LEU A 23 -0.87 -11.14 -2.05
C LEU A 23 -2.40 -11.16 -1.95
N GLU A 24 -3.00 -10.85 -0.79
CA GLU A 24 -4.45 -10.68 -0.67
C GLU A 24 -4.92 -9.30 -1.13
N VAL A 25 -4.00 -8.32 -1.29
CA VAL A 25 -4.34 -6.99 -1.78
C VAL A 25 -4.71 -7.05 -3.27
N GLU A 26 -5.94 -6.67 -3.61
CA GLU A 26 -6.40 -6.66 -4.99
C GLU A 26 -5.99 -5.36 -5.71
N PRO A 27 -5.86 -5.40 -7.06
CA PRO A 27 -5.66 -4.20 -7.85
C PRO A 27 -6.77 -3.16 -7.61
N GLY A 28 -6.38 -1.98 -7.12
CA GLY A 28 -7.30 -0.88 -6.86
C GLY A 28 -7.80 -0.78 -5.42
N ASP A 29 -7.39 -1.69 -4.54
CA ASP A 29 -7.64 -1.57 -3.12
C ASP A 29 -6.87 -0.40 -2.49
N PHE A 30 -7.38 0.08 -1.36
CA PHE A 30 -6.59 0.89 -0.46
C PHE A 30 -5.67 0.01 0.38
N LEU A 31 -4.44 0.48 0.59
CA LEU A 31 -3.51 -0.17 1.49
C LEU A 31 -3.89 0.14 2.94
N SER A 32 -3.68 -0.84 3.80
CA SER A 32 -3.68 -0.58 5.24
C SER A 32 -2.54 0.39 5.58
N GLU A 33 -2.73 1.18 6.64
CA GLU A 33 -1.70 2.11 7.13
C GLU A 33 -0.38 1.39 7.44
N ALA A 34 -0.45 0.20 8.05
CA ALA A 34 0.72 -0.61 8.36
C ALA A 34 1.51 -1.00 7.09
N LEU A 35 0.83 -1.47 6.04
CA LEU A 35 1.48 -1.84 4.78
C LEU A 35 2.02 -0.60 4.05
N ALA A 36 1.27 0.50 4.04
CA ALA A 36 1.71 1.75 3.43
C ALA A 36 2.99 2.30 4.09
N LEU A 37 3.04 2.29 5.43
CA LEU A 37 4.22 2.70 6.18
C LEU A 37 5.42 1.78 5.91
N ASP A 38 5.21 0.47 5.90
CA ASP A 38 6.27 -0.49 5.62
C ASP A 38 6.89 -0.25 4.23
N LEU A 39 6.05 -0.12 3.19
CA LEU A 39 6.49 0.24 1.83
C LEU A 39 7.27 1.56 1.79
N GLN A 40 6.79 2.59 2.48
CA GLN A 40 7.46 3.89 2.58
C GLN A 40 8.82 3.79 3.27
N LEU A 41 8.99 2.92 4.28
CA LEU A 41 10.29 2.67 4.94
C LEU A 41 11.32 2.10 3.96
N TYR A 42 10.89 1.29 3.00
CA TYR A 42 11.76 0.81 1.91
C TYR A 42 11.90 1.81 0.76
N GLY A 43 11.28 2.99 0.83
CA GLY A 43 11.38 4.04 -0.18
C GLY A 43 10.40 3.89 -1.35
N VAL A 44 9.36 3.07 -1.21
CA VAL A 44 8.24 3.03 -2.16
C VAL A 44 7.31 4.20 -1.86
N HIS A 45 7.05 5.04 -2.87
CA HIS A 45 6.10 6.13 -2.70
C HIS A 45 4.67 5.58 -2.73
N VAL A 46 3.97 5.74 -1.61
CA VAL A 46 2.54 5.41 -1.45
C VAL A 46 1.78 6.73 -1.30
N PRO A 47 0.95 7.13 -2.28
CA PRO A 47 0.11 8.32 -2.16
C PRO A 47 -0.94 8.15 -1.06
N ASP A 48 -1.25 9.23 -0.35
CA ASP A 48 -2.39 9.30 0.55
C ASP A 48 -3.45 10.28 0.03
N VAL A 49 -4.71 9.99 0.34
CA VAL A 49 -5.84 10.87 0.03
C VAL A 49 -6.66 11.06 1.30
N ALA A 50 -6.86 12.30 1.68
CA ALA A 50 -7.78 12.65 2.76
C ALA A 50 -9.15 12.99 2.19
N VAL A 51 -10.19 12.29 2.64
CA VAL A 51 -11.58 12.58 2.33
C VAL A 51 -12.25 13.09 3.60
N ALA A 52 -12.92 14.24 3.52
CA ALA A 52 -13.77 14.74 4.58
C ALA A 52 -15.21 14.79 4.08
N PHE A 53 -16.15 14.34 4.90
CA PHE A 53 -17.56 14.33 4.57
C PHE A 53 -18.38 14.59 5.84
N ASP A 54 -19.49 15.29 5.67
CA ASP A 54 -20.45 15.59 6.73
C ASP A 54 -21.58 14.56 6.68
N LEU A 55 -21.83 13.89 7.80
CA LEU A 55 -23.01 13.05 7.99
C LEU A 55 -23.86 13.65 9.09
N ASP A 56 -24.95 14.32 8.69
CA ASP A 56 -25.94 14.89 9.62
C ASP A 56 -25.34 15.85 10.66
N GLY A 57 -24.35 16.65 10.26
CA GLY A 57 -23.63 17.61 11.11
C GLY A 57 -22.40 17.03 11.82
N ASP A 58 -22.10 15.75 11.64
CA ASP A 58 -20.88 15.09 12.12
C ASP A 58 -19.82 15.12 11.01
N LEU A 59 -18.87 16.06 11.10
CA LEU A 59 -17.76 16.16 10.16
C LEU A 59 -16.77 15.01 10.40
N ARG A 60 -16.75 14.04 9.49
CA ARG A 60 -15.82 12.92 9.51
C ARG A 60 -14.68 13.13 8.51
N ARG A 61 -13.50 12.65 8.89
CA ARG A 61 -12.31 12.63 8.03
C ARG A 61 -11.72 11.22 8.02
N VAL A 62 -11.42 10.73 6.84
CA VAL A 62 -10.72 9.46 6.61
C VAL A 62 -9.51 9.74 5.73
N VAL A 63 -8.37 9.14 6.07
CA VAL A 63 -7.19 9.11 5.21
C VAL A 63 -7.07 7.69 4.67
N VAL A 64 -6.91 7.56 3.35
CA VAL A 64 -6.70 6.29 2.68
C VAL A 64 -5.37 6.29 1.97
N HIS A 65 -4.68 5.15 1.96
CA HIS A 65 -3.42 4.97 1.25
C HIS A 65 -3.68 4.30 -0.08
N VAL A 66 -3.37 4.98 -1.18
CA VAL A 66 -3.63 4.48 -2.53
C VAL A 66 -2.57 3.47 -2.89
N GLN A 67 -2.98 2.30 -3.39
CA GLN A 67 -2.04 1.33 -3.96
C GLN A 67 -1.31 1.96 -5.16
N PRO A 68 0.02 2.11 -5.12
CA PRO A 68 0.76 2.63 -6.26
C PRO A 68 0.78 1.58 -7.37
N ARG A 69 0.62 2.02 -8.63
CA ARG A 69 0.62 1.12 -9.80
C ARG A 69 1.83 0.20 -9.85
N THR A 70 3.00 0.70 -9.45
CA THR A 70 4.24 -0.09 -9.38
C THR A 70 4.11 -1.31 -8.46
N LEU A 71 3.39 -1.19 -7.33
CA LEU A 71 3.12 -2.30 -6.42
C LEU A 71 2.14 -3.28 -7.06
N THR A 72 1.08 -2.80 -7.71
CA THR A 72 0.12 -3.64 -8.43
C THR A 72 0.80 -4.49 -9.51
N ASP A 73 1.63 -3.85 -10.33
CA ASP A 73 2.39 -4.51 -11.40
C ASP A 73 3.39 -5.52 -10.81
N PHE A 74 4.05 -5.19 -9.70
CA PHE A 74 4.97 -6.08 -8.99
C PHE A 74 4.27 -7.31 -8.42
N LEU A 75 3.20 -7.13 -7.64
CA LEU A 75 2.44 -8.24 -7.04
C LEU A 75 1.83 -9.16 -8.09
N THR A 76 1.41 -8.62 -9.23
CA THR A 76 0.94 -9.42 -10.38
C THR A 76 2.05 -10.29 -10.96
N GLY A 77 3.30 -9.83 -10.96
CA GLY A 77 4.44 -10.58 -11.48
C GLY A 77 4.97 -11.68 -10.55
N VAL A 78 4.72 -11.58 -9.24
CA VAL A 78 5.18 -12.57 -8.25
C VAL A 78 4.09 -13.56 -7.80
N ARG A 79 2.85 -13.34 -8.22
CA ARG A 79 1.72 -14.24 -7.99
C ARG A 79 1.77 -15.41 -8.99
#